data_AF-A0A661TNC5-F1
#
_entry.id   AF-A0A661TNC5-F1
#
_cell.length_a   1.000
_cell.length_b   1.000
_cell.length_c   1.000
_cell.angle_alpha   90.00
_cell.angle_beta   90.00
_cell.angle_gamma   90.00
#
_symmetry.space_group_name_H-M   'P 1'
#
loop_
_entity.id
_entity.type
_entity.pdbx_description
1 polymer ?
#
loop_
_entity_poly.entity_id
_entity_poly.type
_entity_poly.pdbx_seq_one_letter_code
_entity_poly.pdbx_strand_id
1 'polypeptide(L)'
;MFKRIPSQVSRYKGKNYCSRACVGKARSKELKGKPVKWTKDKIVSELRKLAEKLGHSPTDVEIKRENYALYKAIVRWFGNTNNARRAAGLPVNREFESWSKERILQEVAKLAIELGRPPTSGDIKKHNYKLYKAIQFHFGSFIECRKALGFPGRRYGHAKEIKKSARKISEELAYLVGVALGDGSIIYDEKTGTYRFTLGTIDEDFAKYVYDTIVKWCGLKPLMTYAKGSKKVFPNGVLSKTKSRFVVTLNSRDAVRILKEYANDYSWIFNQPREIKIAFIKGLWDSEGTVSNIISWCNSDKKLVKTYKILLLDALGIEAKIRKRKGRELYDVYFHKAKYIYAFYKEVGITIERKRKKIEDKIKKWENSLKAYNEYLELLKRGWSLKKIEEEIRRKYGIWTHHWYRDGCKPILLS
;
A
#
# COMPACT_ATOMS: atom_id res chain seq x y z
N MET A 1 -62.14 51.84 6.68
CA MET A 1 -62.92 50.73 6.11
C MET A 1 -62.03 49.51 5.97
N PHE A 2 -62.05 48.58 6.94
CA PHE A 2 -61.64 47.17 6.77
C PHE A 2 -62.33 46.38 7.90
N LYS A 3 -63.59 46.00 7.67
CA LYS A 3 -64.32 45.11 8.57
C LYS A 3 -63.60 43.76 8.57
N ARG A 4 -63.03 43.35 9.72
CA ARG A 4 -62.51 42.00 9.91
C ARG A 4 -63.65 41.01 9.64
N ILE A 5 -63.54 40.28 8.54
CA ILE A 5 -64.38 39.11 8.28
C ILE A 5 -64.13 38.14 9.44
N PRO A 6 -65.18 37.61 10.12
CA PRO A 6 -64.98 36.59 11.13
C PRO A 6 -64.18 35.44 10.53
N SER A 7 -62.96 35.21 11.00
CA SER A 7 -62.19 34.04 10.56
C SER A 7 -63.04 32.81 10.82
N GLN A 8 -63.36 32.02 9.79
CA GLN A 8 -64.08 30.76 9.94
C GLN A 8 -63.22 29.80 10.76
N VAL A 9 -63.31 29.89 12.09
CA VAL A 9 -62.63 28.99 13.01
C VAL A 9 -63.33 27.64 12.89
N SER A 10 -62.65 26.69 12.27
CA SER A 10 -63.18 25.34 12.13
C SER A 10 -63.03 24.63 13.48
N ARG A 11 -64.15 24.17 14.07
CA ARG A 11 -64.15 23.46 15.36
C ARG A 11 -64.03 21.96 15.17
N TYR A 12 -63.22 21.32 16.03
CA TYR A 12 -63.14 19.87 16.12
C TYR A 12 -62.83 19.46 17.57
N LYS A 13 -63.68 18.62 18.19
CA LYS A 13 -63.62 18.16 19.59
C LYS A 13 -63.27 19.28 20.60
N GLY A 14 -64.05 20.36 20.58
CA GLY A 14 -63.91 21.46 21.55
C GLY A 14 -62.70 22.38 21.34
N LYS A 15 -61.87 22.17 20.31
CA LYS A 15 -60.74 23.05 19.95
C LYS A 15 -61.02 23.82 18.66
N ASN A 16 -60.52 25.05 18.60
CA ASN A 16 -60.62 25.95 17.47
C ASN A 16 -59.38 25.82 16.57
N TYR A 17 -59.58 25.69 15.25
CA TYR A 17 -58.50 25.58 14.26
C TYR A 17 -58.61 26.70 13.22
N CYS A 18 -57.46 27.20 12.76
CA CYS A 18 -57.38 28.33 11.84
C CYS A 18 -57.87 28.04 10.41
N SER A 19 -58.07 26.77 10.04
CA SER A 19 -58.65 26.39 8.74
C SER A 19 -59.17 24.94 8.73
N ARG A 20 -60.00 24.63 7.73
CA ARG A 20 -60.49 23.27 7.46
C ARG A 20 -59.35 22.30 7.11
N ALA A 21 -58.28 22.80 6.48
CA ALA A 21 -57.08 22.03 6.20
C ALA A 21 -56.32 21.65 7.48
N CYS A 22 -56.27 22.54 8.48
CA CYS A 22 -55.69 22.25 9.79
C CYS A 22 -56.53 21.24 10.59
N VAL A 23 -57.86 21.28 10.47
CA VAL A 23 -58.75 20.21 11.00
C VAL A 23 -58.47 18.87 10.31
N GLY A 24 -58.29 18.87 8.98
CA GLY A 24 -57.91 17.68 8.21
C GLY A 24 -56.58 17.07 8.69
N LYS A 25 -55.57 17.89 8.97
CA LYS A 25 -54.29 17.43 9.54
C LYS A 25 -54.44 16.88 10.97
N ALA A 26 -55.23 17.54 11.83
CA ALA A 26 -55.49 17.07 13.18
C ALA A 26 -56.23 15.71 13.18
N ARG A 27 -57.26 15.58 12.32
CA ARG A 27 -58.01 14.34 12.10
C ARG A 27 -57.12 13.24 11.52
N SER A 28 -56.21 13.56 10.59
CA SER A 28 -55.20 12.63 10.06
C SER A 28 -54.18 12.18 11.11
N LYS A 29 -53.77 13.08 12.01
CA LYS A 29 -52.86 12.77 13.13
C LYS A 29 -53.52 11.89 14.18
N GLU A 30 -54.84 12.01 14.37
CA GLU A 30 -55.65 11.15 15.24
C GLU A 30 -55.98 9.80 14.59
N LEU A 31 -56.19 9.77 13.26
CA LEU A 31 -56.34 8.55 12.45
C LEU A 31 -55.02 7.76 12.31
N LYS A 32 -53.85 8.39 12.48
CA LYS A 32 -52.58 7.70 12.71
C LYS A 32 -52.57 7.14 14.14
N GLY A 33 -53.35 6.06 14.29
CA GLY A 33 -53.62 5.38 15.54
C GLY A 33 -52.37 4.96 16.30
N LYS A 34 -52.58 4.80 17.61
CA LYS A 34 -51.64 4.23 18.59
C LYS A 34 -50.78 3.12 17.96
N PRO A 35 -49.46 3.07 18.24
CA PRO A 35 -48.57 2.09 17.63
C PRO A 35 -49.15 0.69 17.86
N VAL A 36 -49.44 -0.01 16.77
CA VAL A 36 -49.91 -1.39 16.83
C VAL A 36 -48.83 -2.20 17.53
N LYS A 37 -49.13 -2.68 18.74
CA LYS A 37 -48.25 -3.62 19.44
C LYS A 37 -48.29 -4.93 18.65
N TRP A 38 -47.22 -5.18 17.90
CA TRP A 38 -47.05 -6.39 17.11
C TRP A 38 -46.62 -7.54 18.02
N THR A 39 -47.37 -8.63 17.98
CA THR A 39 -47.02 -9.93 18.57
C THR A 39 -46.92 -10.97 17.46
N LYS A 40 -46.25 -12.10 17.70
CA LYS A 40 -46.13 -13.18 16.71
C LYS A 40 -47.50 -13.66 16.21
N ASP A 41 -48.47 -13.83 17.11
CA ASP A 41 -49.83 -14.30 16.76
C ASP A 41 -50.59 -13.27 15.93
N LYS A 42 -50.45 -11.98 16.26
CA LYS A 42 -51.08 -10.89 15.50
C LYS A 42 -50.51 -10.77 14.09
N ILE A 43 -49.19 -10.97 13.95
CA ILE A 43 -48.55 -10.99 12.64
C ILE A 43 -49.08 -12.16 11.81
N VAL A 44 -49.22 -13.34 12.41
CA VAL A 44 -49.79 -14.53 11.74
C VAL A 44 -51.24 -14.29 11.31
N SER A 45 -52.09 -13.76 12.20
CA SER A 45 -53.50 -13.50 11.87
C SER A 45 -53.67 -12.47 10.75
N GLU A 46 -52.87 -11.40 10.76
CA GLU A 46 -52.94 -10.38 9.71
C GLU A 46 -52.40 -10.89 8.38
N LEU A 47 -51.39 -11.77 8.41
CA LEU A 47 -50.87 -12.41 7.21
C LEU A 47 -51.89 -13.40 6.61
N ARG A 48 -52.64 -14.15 7.44
CA ARG A 48 -53.75 -15.01 6.98
C ARG A 48 -54.88 -14.23 6.34
N LYS A 49 -55.36 -13.15 6.98
CA LYS A 49 -56.38 -12.26 6.40
C LYS A 49 -55.94 -11.69 5.06
N LEU A 50 -54.67 -11.32 4.94
CA LEU A 50 -54.12 -10.82 3.69
C LEU A 50 -54.09 -11.90 2.61
N ALA A 51 -53.79 -13.16 2.99
CA ALA A 51 -53.84 -14.29 2.07
C ALA A 51 -55.26 -14.61 1.60
N GLU A 52 -56.24 -14.60 2.51
CA GLU A 52 -57.66 -14.78 2.19
C GLU A 52 -58.15 -13.69 1.22
N LYS A 53 -57.79 -12.42 1.48
CA LYS A 53 -58.15 -11.28 0.60
C LYS A 53 -57.60 -11.44 -0.82
N LEU A 54 -56.37 -11.97 -0.96
CA LEU A 54 -55.69 -12.09 -2.24
C LEU A 54 -55.98 -13.43 -2.94
N GLY A 55 -56.59 -14.40 -2.26
CA GLY A 55 -56.82 -15.75 -2.78
C GLY A 55 -55.55 -16.58 -2.97
N HIS A 56 -54.39 -16.09 -2.54
CA HIS A 56 -53.11 -16.78 -2.60
C HIS A 56 -52.17 -16.32 -1.48
N SER A 57 -51.06 -17.05 -1.29
CA SER A 57 -50.03 -16.64 -0.32
C SER A 57 -49.39 -15.30 -0.74
N PRO A 58 -49.47 -14.25 0.08
CA PRO A 58 -49.01 -12.91 -0.31
C PRO A 58 -47.50 -12.87 -0.53
N THR A 59 -47.02 -12.29 -1.62
CA THR A 59 -45.60 -12.03 -1.91
C THR A 59 -45.05 -10.90 -1.04
N ASP A 60 -43.71 -10.80 -0.96
CA ASP A 60 -43.05 -9.73 -0.20
C ASP A 60 -43.39 -8.33 -0.72
N VAL A 61 -43.67 -8.21 -2.02
CA VAL A 61 -44.06 -6.94 -2.66
C VAL A 61 -45.49 -6.58 -2.28
N GLU A 62 -46.42 -7.54 -2.32
CA GLU A 62 -47.82 -7.33 -1.95
C GLU A 62 -47.98 -7.01 -0.47
N ILE A 63 -47.24 -7.68 0.42
CA ILE A 63 -47.24 -7.37 1.86
C ILE A 63 -46.73 -5.94 2.10
N LYS A 64 -45.66 -5.52 1.42
CA LYS A 64 -45.15 -4.14 1.52
C LYS A 64 -46.17 -3.11 1.01
N ARG A 65 -46.87 -3.42 -0.07
CA ARG A 65 -47.83 -2.51 -0.72
C ARG A 65 -49.09 -2.33 0.13
N GLU A 66 -49.63 -3.42 0.65
CA GLU A 66 -50.87 -3.41 1.44
C GLU A 66 -50.62 -2.98 2.89
N ASN A 67 -49.54 -3.46 3.51
CA ASN A 67 -49.23 -3.13 4.90
C ASN A 67 -47.71 -3.17 5.19
N TYR A 68 -47.04 -2.05 4.93
CA TYR A 68 -45.61 -1.91 5.21
C TYR A 68 -45.26 -2.09 6.71
N ALA A 69 -46.17 -1.78 7.63
CA ALA A 69 -45.94 -2.00 9.05
C ALA A 69 -45.92 -3.48 9.42
N LEU A 70 -46.80 -4.29 8.80
CA LEU A 70 -46.79 -5.75 8.89
C LEU A 70 -45.49 -6.33 8.32
N TYR A 71 -45.01 -5.84 7.16
CA TYR A 71 -43.72 -6.25 6.61
C TYR A 71 -42.56 -6.02 7.59
N LYS A 72 -42.48 -4.82 8.19
CA LYS A 72 -41.43 -4.53 9.18
C LYS A 72 -41.56 -5.39 10.44
N ALA A 73 -42.77 -5.69 10.88
CA ALA A 73 -43.01 -6.58 12.01
C ALA A 73 -42.57 -8.02 11.70
N ILE A 74 -42.89 -8.53 10.51
CA ILE A 74 -42.45 -9.84 10.02
C ILE A 74 -40.92 -9.97 10.05
N VAL A 75 -40.20 -9.01 9.47
CA VAL A 75 -38.73 -9.02 9.45
C VAL A 75 -38.15 -8.99 10.87
N ARG A 76 -38.75 -8.21 11.78
CA ARG A 76 -38.28 -8.11 13.17
C ARG A 76 -38.53 -9.37 14.00
N TRP A 77 -39.71 -9.98 13.89
CA TRP A 77 -40.15 -11.07 14.78
C TRP A 77 -39.90 -12.47 14.22
N PHE A 78 -39.89 -12.61 12.89
CA PHE A 78 -39.71 -13.89 12.18
C PHE A 78 -38.43 -13.91 11.33
N GLY A 79 -37.70 -12.79 11.21
CA GLY A 79 -36.47 -12.65 10.44
C GLY A 79 -36.71 -12.49 8.94
N ASN A 80 -37.58 -13.32 8.36
CA ASN A 80 -37.96 -13.25 6.94
C ASN A 80 -39.44 -13.61 6.72
N THR A 81 -39.94 -13.27 5.55
CA THR A 81 -41.35 -13.43 5.17
C THR A 81 -41.78 -14.89 5.04
N ASN A 82 -40.88 -15.79 4.65
CA ASN A 82 -41.18 -17.22 4.56
C ASN A 82 -41.41 -17.87 5.93
N ASN A 83 -40.66 -17.47 6.95
CA ASN A 83 -40.87 -17.93 8.32
C ASN A 83 -42.25 -17.52 8.85
N ALA A 84 -42.68 -16.29 8.55
CA ALA A 84 -44.02 -15.83 8.92
C ALA A 84 -45.12 -16.57 8.14
N ARG A 85 -44.91 -16.87 6.84
CA ARG A 85 -45.84 -17.71 6.05
C ARG A 85 -45.97 -19.11 6.64
N ARG A 86 -44.85 -19.76 7.01
CA ARG A 86 -44.86 -21.07 7.68
C ARG A 86 -45.64 -21.04 9.00
N ALA A 87 -45.38 -20.05 9.85
CA ALA A 87 -46.12 -19.87 11.10
C ALA A 87 -47.62 -19.61 10.87
N ALA A 88 -47.97 -19.02 9.73
CA ALA A 88 -49.34 -18.81 9.30
C ALA A 88 -49.97 -20.01 8.57
N GLY A 89 -49.25 -21.10 8.33
CA GLY A 89 -49.75 -22.24 7.55
C GLY A 89 -49.95 -21.92 6.07
N LEU A 90 -49.27 -20.89 5.54
CA LEU A 90 -49.35 -20.46 4.15
C LEU A 90 -48.19 -21.06 3.34
N PRO A 91 -48.42 -21.43 2.06
CA PRO A 91 -47.35 -21.90 1.19
C PRO A 91 -46.30 -20.80 0.97
N VAL A 92 -45.03 -21.19 0.90
CA VAL A 92 -43.92 -20.26 0.67
C VAL A 92 -43.74 -19.99 -0.82
N ASN A 93 -43.69 -18.71 -1.22
CA ASN A 93 -43.64 -18.33 -2.64
C ASN A 93 -42.29 -18.66 -3.33
N ARG A 94 -41.24 -18.84 -2.54
CA ARG A 94 -39.92 -19.31 -3.01
C ARG A 94 -39.21 -19.96 -1.84
N GLU A 95 -38.87 -21.24 -1.93
CA GLU A 95 -37.95 -21.84 -0.98
C GLU A 95 -36.56 -21.27 -1.21
N PHE A 96 -36.11 -20.43 -0.28
CA PHE A 96 -34.69 -20.21 -0.14
C PHE A 96 -34.18 -21.39 0.66
N GLU A 97 -33.48 -22.31 0.01
CA GLU A 97 -32.68 -23.32 0.70
C GLU A 97 -31.73 -22.60 1.67
N SER A 98 -32.08 -22.64 2.95
CA SER A 98 -31.24 -22.05 3.98
C SER A 98 -30.03 -22.96 4.17
N TRP A 99 -28.84 -22.41 3.92
CA TRP A 99 -27.60 -23.06 4.30
C TRP A 99 -27.50 -23.08 5.82
N SER A 100 -27.52 -24.26 6.43
CA SER A 100 -27.09 -24.46 7.81
C SER A 100 -25.59 -24.77 7.85
N LYS A 101 -24.95 -24.62 9.02
CA LYS A 101 -23.54 -25.00 9.16
C LYS A 101 -23.34 -26.48 8.87
N GLU A 102 -24.26 -27.32 9.33
CA GLU A 102 -24.24 -28.78 9.17
C GLU A 102 -24.37 -29.17 7.70
N ARG A 103 -25.31 -28.54 6.98
CA ARG A 103 -25.49 -28.78 5.54
C ARG A 103 -24.27 -28.36 4.74
N ILE A 104 -23.67 -27.23 5.08
CA ILE A 104 -22.41 -26.79 4.46
C ILE A 104 -21.32 -27.84 4.68
N LEU A 105 -21.17 -28.37 5.90
CA LEU A 105 -20.17 -29.40 6.20
C LEU A 105 -20.44 -30.69 5.42
N GLN A 106 -21.70 -31.14 5.33
CA GLN A 106 -22.10 -32.33 4.58
C GLN A 106 -21.77 -32.20 3.07
N GLU A 107 -22.15 -31.09 2.45
CA GLU A 107 -21.86 -30.86 1.02
C GLU A 107 -20.35 -30.82 0.74
N VAL A 108 -19.59 -30.16 1.61
CA VAL A 108 -18.12 -30.09 1.48
C VAL A 108 -17.48 -31.47 1.70
N ALA A 109 -17.99 -32.26 2.63
CA ALA A 109 -17.52 -33.63 2.88
C ALA A 109 -17.85 -34.56 1.71
N LYS A 110 -19.06 -34.46 1.14
CA LYS A 110 -19.46 -35.22 -0.06
C LYS A 110 -18.54 -34.91 -1.24
N LEU A 111 -18.27 -33.64 -1.50
CA LEU A 111 -17.33 -33.24 -2.54
C LEU A 111 -15.91 -33.76 -2.27
N ALA A 112 -15.48 -33.87 -1.00
CA ALA A 112 -14.18 -34.44 -0.66
C ALA A 112 -14.09 -35.93 -1.02
N ILE A 113 -15.18 -36.68 -0.80
CA ILE A 113 -15.29 -38.10 -1.18
C ILE A 113 -15.24 -38.22 -2.70
N GLU A 114 -16.03 -37.43 -3.42
CA GLU A 114 -16.06 -37.43 -4.90
C GLU A 114 -14.70 -37.14 -5.53
N LEU A 115 -13.91 -36.25 -4.90
CA LEU A 115 -12.58 -35.87 -5.40
C LEU A 115 -11.46 -36.81 -4.91
N GLY A 116 -11.72 -37.71 -3.96
CA GLY A 116 -10.68 -38.50 -3.28
C GLY A 116 -9.66 -37.65 -2.51
N ARG A 117 -9.94 -36.36 -2.27
CA ARG A 117 -9.07 -35.41 -1.57
C ARG A 117 -9.88 -34.26 -0.97
N PRO A 118 -9.40 -33.59 0.09
CA PRO A 118 -10.04 -32.38 0.60
C PRO A 118 -10.19 -31.31 -0.49
N PRO A 119 -11.39 -30.74 -0.72
CA PRO A 119 -11.64 -29.80 -1.80
C PRO A 119 -10.86 -28.48 -1.59
N THR A 120 -10.48 -27.86 -2.70
CA THR A 120 -9.89 -26.52 -2.73
C THR A 120 -10.99 -25.46 -2.78
N SER A 121 -10.67 -24.20 -2.46
CA SER A 121 -11.61 -23.09 -2.67
C SER A 121 -11.99 -22.92 -4.15
N GLY A 122 -11.12 -23.35 -5.08
CA GLY A 122 -11.41 -23.38 -6.50
C GLY A 122 -12.41 -24.48 -6.85
N ASP A 123 -12.25 -25.67 -6.28
CA ASP A 123 -13.16 -26.80 -6.48
C ASP A 123 -14.58 -26.46 -5.99
N ILE A 124 -14.69 -25.87 -4.80
CA ILE A 124 -15.99 -25.44 -4.25
C ILE A 124 -16.65 -24.39 -5.13
N LYS A 125 -15.90 -23.40 -5.64
CA LYS A 125 -16.44 -22.37 -6.54
C LYS A 125 -16.94 -22.96 -7.85
N LYS A 126 -16.21 -23.93 -8.40
CA LYS A 126 -16.58 -24.64 -9.64
C LYS A 126 -17.80 -25.54 -9.43
N HIS A 127 -17.85 -26.23 -8.29
CA HIS A 127 -18.94 -27.13 -7.95
C HIS A 127 -20.23 -26.37 -7.61
N ASN A 128 -20.15 -25.41 -6.68
CA ASN A 128 -21.30 -24.59 -6.29
C ASN A 128 -20.87 -23.23 -5.71
N TYR A 129 -21.04 -22.17 -6.50
CA TYR A 129 -20.70 -20.81 -6.06
C TYR A 129 -21.56 -20.32 -4.88
N LYS A 130 -22.80 -20.79 -4.72
CA LYS A 130 -23.65 -20.45 -3.57
C LYS A 130 -23.12 -21.10 -2.29
N LEU A 131 -22.63 -22.34 -2.35
CA LEU A 131 -21.94 -23.01 -1.24
C LEU A 131 -20.69 -22.23 -0.82
N TYR A 132 -19.89 -21.75 -1.77
CA TYR A 132 -18.73 -20.89 -1.47
C TYR A 132 -19.13 -19.64 -0.67
N LYS A 133 -20.21 -18.95 -1.09
CA LYS A 133 -20.74 -17.78 -0.38
C LYS A 133 -21.28 -18.13 1.01
N ALA A 134 -21.97 -19.26 1.14
CA ALA A 134 -22.49 -19.75 2.41
C ALA A 134 -21.36 -20.04 3.41
N ILE A 135 -20.27 -20.67 2.95
CA ILE A 135 -19.06 -20.90 3.76
C ILE A 135 -18.49 -19.58 4.28
N GLN A 136 -18.36 -18.57 3.43
CA GLN A 136 -17.87 -17.25 3.85
C GLN A 136 -18.78 -16.60 4.90
N PHE A 137 -20.10 -16.75 4.75
CA PHE A 137 -21.06 -16.15 5.68
C PHE A 137 -21.10 -16.88 7.04
N HIS A 138 -21.18 -18.21 7.05
CA HIS A 138 -21.40 -18.99 8.28
C HIS A 138 -20.12 -19.34 9.05
N PHE A 139 -18.99 -19.52 8.35
CA PHE A 139 -17.70 -19.89 8.94
C PHE A 139 -16.67 -18.76 8.89
N GLY A 140 -17.00 -17.63 8.24
CA GLY A 140 -16.07 -16.51 8.02
C GLY A 140 -15.02 -16.79 6.93
N SER A 141 -14.48 -18.01 6.88
CA SER A 141 -13.53 -18.43 5.84
C SER A 141 -13.66 -19.92 5.50
N PHE A 142 -13.17 -20.29 4.31
CA PHE A 142 -13.05 -21.70 3.92
C PHE A 142 -12.07 -22.47 4.80
N ILE A 143 -11.06 -21.80 5.38
CA ILE A 143 -10.09 -22.43 6.27
C ILE A 143 -10.77 -22.92 7.55
N GLU A 144 -11.65 -22.10 8.13
CA GLU A 144 -12.41 -22.48 9.33
C GLU A 144 -13.40 -23.62 9.06
N CYS A 145 -14.07 -23.61 7.89
CA CYS A 145 -14.91 -24.74 7.46
C CYS A 145 -14.10 -26.04 7.32
N ARG A 146 -12.88 -25.97 6.75
CA ARG A 146 -11.99 -27.14 6.66
C ARG A 146 -11.54 -27.65 8.02
N LYS A 147 -11.25 -26.76 8.98
CA LYS A 147 -10.91 -27.14 10.36
C LYS A 147 -12.08 -27.85 11.03
N ALA A 148 -13.30 -27.36 10.85
CA ALA A 148 -14.51 -27.99 11.39
C ALA A 148 -14.75 -29.40 10.82
N LEU A 149 -14.29 -29.69 9.60
CA LEU A 149 -14.33 -31.02 8.98
C LEU A 149 -13.16 -31.93 9.38
N GLY A 150 -12.25 -31.46 10.25
CA GLY A 150 -11.05 -32.21 10.62
C GLY A 150 -10.10 -32.43 9.43
N PHE A 151 -10.25 -31.68 8.33
CA PHE A 151 -9.34 -31.82 7.21
C PHE A 151 -7.94 -31.39 7.63
N PRO A 152 -6.89 -32.14 7.26
CA PRO A 152 -5.53 -31.72 7.52
C PRO A 152 -5.36 -30.31 6.98
N GLY A 153 -4.79 -29.45 7.83
CA GLY A 153 -4.42 -28.10 7.42
C GLY A 153 -3.64 -28.23 6.12
N ARG A 154 -3.93 -27.38 5.13
CA ARG A 154 -3.06 -27.34 3.95
C ARG A 154 -1.65 -27.13 4.49
N ARG A 155 -0.78 -28.12 4.30
CA ARG A 155 0.65 -27.85 4.23
C ARG A 155 0.79 -26.94 3.01
N TYR A 156 0.65 -25.63 3.21
CA TYR A 156 1.35 -24.67 2.36
C TYR A 156 2.76 -25.24 2.32
N GLY A 157 3.19 -25.75 1.16
CA GLY A 157 4.45 -26.51 1.05
C GLY A 157 5.49 -25.80 1.91
N HIS A 158 6.04 -26.54 2.88
CA HIS A 158 6.74 -26.01 4.07
C HIS A 158 7.27 -24.61 3.78
N ALA A 159 6.72 -23.60 4.46
CA ALA A 159 7.16 -22.21 4.27
C ALA A 159 8.69 -22.22 4.26
N LYS A 160 9.28 -21.85 3.13
CA LYS A 160 10.72 -22.03 2.93
C LYS A 160 11.42 -21.32 4.07
N GLU A 161 12.16 -22.09 4.87
CA GLU A 161 12.86 -21.54 6.02
C GLU A 161 13.91 -20.54 5.53
N ILE A 162 14.00 -19.43 6.24
CA ILE A 162 15.08 -18.47 6.03
C ILE A 162 16.36 -19.01 6.68
N LYS A 163 17.52 -18.61 6.16
CA LYS A 163 18.81 -18.88 6.81
C LYS A 163 18.78 -18.43 8.27
N LYS A 164 19.37 -19.22 9.18
CA LYS A 164 19.47 -18.85 10.61
C LYS A 164 20.19 -17.51 10.81
N SER A 165 21.21 -17.23 9.99
CA SER A 165 21.95 -15.96 10.00
C SER A 165 21.10 -14.74 9.67
N ALA A 166 20.01 -14.91 8.91
CA ALA A 166 19.13 -13.81 8.49
C ALA A 166 18.38 -13.12 9.64
N ARG A 167 18.42 -13.71 10.84
CA ARG A 167 17.84 -13.15 12.08
C ARG A 167 18.73 -12.11 12.75
N LYS A 168 20.01 -12.04 12.39
CA LYS A 168 20.98 -11.07 12.90
C LYS A 168 21.19 -9.96 11.86
N ILE A 169 21.60 -8.79 12.33
CA ILE A 169 21.99 -7.69 11.44
C ILE A 169 23.18 -8.11 10.58
N SER A 170 23.10 -7.82 9.29
CA SER A 170 24.15 -8.03 8.28
C SER A 170 24.12 -6.87 7.29
N GLU A 171 25.14 -6.74 6.43
CA GLU A 171 25.16 -5.73 5.38
C GLU A 171 23.94 -5.86 4.45
N GLU A 172 23.55 -7.08 4.10
CA GLU A 172 22.39 -7.31 3.24
C GLU A 172 21.08 -6.88 3.91
N LEU A 173 20.90 -7.19 5.20
CA LEU A 173 19.72 -6.74 5.93
C LEU A 173 19.71 -5.21 6.04
N ALA A 174 20.84 -4.59 6.39
CA ALA A 174 20.95 -3.15 6.50
C ALA A 174 20.63 -2.43 5.18
N TYR A 175 21.17 -2.93 4.07
CA TYR A 175 20.84 -2.47 2.73
C TYR A 175 19.33 -2.60 2.44
N LEU A 176 18.74 -3.76 2.72
CA LEU A 176 17.31 -3.99 2.48
C LEU A 176 16.42 -3.11 3.36
N VAL A 177 16.82 -2.79 4.59
CA VAL A 177 16.11 -1.82 5.43
C VAL A 177 16.18 -0.43 4.79
N GLY A 178 17.35 -0.01 4.29
CA GLY A 178 17.49 1.23 3.54
C GLY A 178 16.56 1.30 2.32
N VAL A 179 16.49 0.22 1.53
CA VAL A 179 15.55 0.13 0.40
C VAL A 179 14.09 0.17 0.88
N ALA A 180 13.76 -0.50 1.99
CA ALA A 180 12.41 -0.50 2.56
C ALA A 180 11.94 0.88 3.06
N LEU A 181 12.87 1.72 3.50
CA LEU A 181 12.60 3.10 3.94
C LEU A 181 12.53 4.10 2.76
N GLY A 182 13.04 3.72 1.59
CA GLY A 182 12.94 4.48 0.34
C GLY A 182 11.80 3.99 -0.56
N ASP A 183 12.15 3.25 -1.62
CA ASP A 183 11.19 2.81 -2.66
C ASP A 183 10.47 1.49 -2.32
N GLY A 184 10.84 0.84 -1.22
CA GLY A 184 10.25 -0.41 -0.78
C GLY A 184 8.89 -0.24 -0.10
N SER A 185 8.07 -1.30 -0.16
CA SER A 185 6.79 -1.39 0.53
C SER A 185 6.70 -2.68 1.32
N ILE A 186 6.38 -2.56 2.61
CA ILE A 186 6.20 -3.67 3.53
C ILE A 186 4.71 -3.79 3.88
N ILE A 187 4.14 -4.96 3.58
CA ILE A 187 2.80 -5.37 4.01
C ILE A 187 2.99 -6.54 4.98
N TYR A 188 2.53 -6.37 6.21
CA TYR A 188 2.48 -7.44 7.20
C TYR A 188 1.08 -7.41 7.84
N ASP A 189 0.20 -8.27 7.34
CA ASP A 189 -1.20 -8.35 7.74
C ASP A 189 -1.56 -9.79 8.13
N GLU A 190 -1.77 -9.98 9.43
CA GLU A 190 -2.11 -11.28 10.02
C GLU A 190 -3.54 -11.73 9.68
N LYS A 191 -4.47 -10.79 9.45
CA LYS A 191 -5.87 -11.11 9.14
C LYS A 191 -5.99 -11.72 7.75
N THR A 192 -5.28 -11.15 6.78
CA THR A 192 -5.26 -11.66 5.41
C THR A 192 -4.19 -12.72 5.17
N GLY A 193 -3.25 -12.88 6.10
CA GLY A 193 -2.08 -13.74 5.94
C GLY A 193 -1.10 -13.22 4.88
N THR A 194 -1.10 -11.91 4.63
CA THR A 194 -0.26 -11.28 3.61
C THR A 194 1.01 -10.73 4.25
N TYR A 195 2.14 -11.35 3.92
CA TYR A 195 3.46 -10.95 4.39
C TYR A 195 4.37 -10.73 3.19
N ARG A 196 4.53 -9.47 2.80
CA ARG A 196 5.16 -9.09 1.55
C ARG A 196 6.08 -7.89 1.71
N PHE A 197 7.29 -8.02 1.20
CA PHE A 197 8.12 -6.89 0.80
C PHE A 197 8.07 -6.74 -0.72
N THR A 198 7.97 -5.51 -1.21
CA THR A 198 7.95 -5.21 -2.64
C THR A 198 8.81 -4.00 -2.96
N LEU A 199 9.64 -4.10 -3.98
CA LEU A 199 10.31 -2.97 -4.63
C LEU A 199 9.76 -2.81 -6.04
N GLY A 200 9.40 -1.59 -6.43
CA GLY A 200 9.08 -1.24 -7.81
C GLY A 200 10.03 -0.18 -8.34
N THR A 201 10.78 -0.46 -9.41
CA THR A 201 11.75 0.48 -10.00
C THR A 201 11.79 0.41 -11.52
N ILE A 202 12.12 1.53 -12.18
CA ILE A 202 12.35 1.58 -13.62
C ILE A 202 13.72 1.01 -14.02
N ASP A 203 14.65 0.93 -13.07
CA ASP A 203 16.05 0.57 -13.28
C ASP A 203 16.22 -0.95 -13.00
N GLU A 204 16.50 -1.74 -14.03
CA GLU A 204 16.58 -3.21 -13.94
C GLU A 204 17.74 -3.70 -13.06
N ASP A 205 18.88 -3.03 -13.14
CA ASP A 205 20.08 -3.29 -12.35
C ASP A 205 19.83 -3.12 -10.84
N PHE A 206 19.06 -2.10 -10.45
CA PHE A 206 18.62 -1.94 -9.06
C PHE A 206 17.68 -3.07 -8.62
N ALA A 207 16.73 -3.47 -9.48
CA ALA A 207 15.86 -4.60 -9.18
C ALA A 207 16.64 -5.92 -9.03
N LYS A 208 17.60 -6.19 -9.93
CA LYS A 208 18.50 -7.35 -9.86
C LYS A 208 19.36 -7.35 -8.60
N TYR A 209 19.96 -6.22 -8.25
CA TYR A 209 20.76 -6.12 -7.03
C TYR A 209 19.93 -6.42 -5.77
N VAL A 210 18.69 -5.91 -5.71
CA VAL A 210 17.78 -6.19 -4.58
C VAL A 210 17.34 -7.65 -4.56
N TYR A 211 17.08 -8.25 -5.72
CA TYR A 211 16.83 -9.69 -5.84
C TYR A 211 17.98 -10.51 -5.26
N ASP A 212 19.20 -10.25 -5.71
CA ASP A 212 20.40 -10.99 -5.30
C ASP A 212 20.70 -10.77 -3.81
N THR A 213 20.47 -9.56 -3.31
CA THR A 213 20.64 -9.23 -1.89
C THR A 213 19.65 -10.01 -1.01
N ILE A 214 18.38 -10.16 -1.43
CA ILE A 214 17.39 -10.98 -0.71
C ILE A 214 17.83 -12.45 -0.68
N VAL A 215 18.30 -12.98 -1.81
CA VAL A 215 18.82 -14.37 -1.89
C VAL A 215 20.03 -14.55 -0.99
N LYS A 216 20.96 -13.60 -0.99
CA LYS A 216 22.16 -13.65 -0.15
C LYS A 216 21.78 -13.60 1.34
N TRP A 217 20.94 -12.64 1.74
CA TRP A 217 20.47 -12.45 3.10
C TRP A 217 19.73 -13.67 3.67
N CYS A 218 18.60 -14.03 3.06
CA CYS A 218 17.66 -14.97 3.67
C CYS A 218 17.58 -16.33 2.95
N GLY A 219 18.23 -16.48 1.80
CA GLY A 219 18.21 -17.72 1.00
C GLY A 219 16.95 -17.91 0.17
N LEU A 220 15.96 -17.02 0.28
CA LEU A 220 14.73 -17.10 -0.49
C LEU A 220 14.91 -16.44 -1.85
N LYS A 221 14.36 -17.09 -2.88
CA LYS A 221 14.26 -16.51 -4.23
C LYS A 221 12.98 -15.67 -4.30
N PRO A 222 13.05 -14.33 -4.35
CA PRO A 222 11.87 -13.51 -4.55
C PRO A 222 11.33 -13.68 -5.97
N LEU A 223 10.11 -13.20 -6.22
CA LEU A 223 9.56 -13.10 -7.56
C LEU A 223 10.02 -11.78 -8.20
N MET A 224 10.55 -11.82 -9.41
CA MET A 224 10.86 -10.63 -10.20
C MET A 224 9.98 -10.61 -11.46
N THR A 225 9.27 -9.51 -11.69
CA THR A 225 8.34 -9.34 -12.82
C THR A 225 8.52 -7.98 -13.48
N TYR A 226 8.06 -7.84 -14.71
CA TYR A 226 7.98 -6.57 -15.41
C TYR A 226 6.52 -6.14 -15.54
N ALA A 227 6.16 -5.05 -14.86
CA ALA A 227 4.81 -4.48 -14.90
C ALA A 227 4.75 -3.37 -15.96
N LYS A 228 3.89 -3.55 -16.98
CA LYS A 228 3.65 -2.51 -17.99
C LYS A 228 2.98 -1.28 -17.37
N GLY A 229 3.49 -0.11 -17.73
CA GLY A 229 2.89 1.16 -17.34
C GLY A 229 1.50 1.33 -17.94
N SER A 230 0.66 2.12 -17.28
CA SER A 230 -0.70 2.41 -17.71
C SER A 230 -0.98 3.91 -17.69
N LYS A 231 -1.90 4.34 -18.55
CA LYS A 231 -2.45 5.70 -18.54
C LYS A 231 -3.91 5.60 -18.12
N LYS A 232 -4.31 6.35 -17.09
CA LYS A 232 -5.68 6.41 -16.59
C LYS A 232 -6.10 7.86 -16.41
N VAL A 233 -7.25 8.22 -16.97
CA VAL A 233 -7.90 9.50 -16.70
C VAL A 233 -8.92 9.29 -15.58
N PHE A 234 -8.81 10.06 -14.50
CA PHE A 234 -9.78 10.05 -13.41
C PHE A 234 -11.00 10.91 -13.75
N PRO A 235 -12.16 10.70 -13.10
CA PRO A 235 -13.38 11.50 -13.35
C PRO A 235 -13.21 13.01 -13.17
N ASN A 236 -12.21 13.45 -12.39
CA ASN A 236 -11.85 14.86 -12.21
C ASN A 236 -10.90 15.40 -13.29
N GLY A 237 -10.73 14.69 -14.41
CA GLY A 237 -9.84 15.07 -15.51
C GLY A 237 -8.35 14.81 -15.27
N VAL A 238 -7.96 14.33 -14.07
CA VAL A 238 -6.55 14.09 -13.75
C VAL A 238 -6.03 12.87 -14.52
N LEU A 239 -4.99 13.09 -15.33
CA LEU A 239 -4.28 12.03 -16.04
C LEU A 239 -3.17 11.45 -15.15
N SER A 240 -3.34 10.18 -14.77
CA SER A 240 -2.29 9.38 -14.14
C SER A 240 -1.56 8.54 -15.19
N LYS A 241 -0.26 8.76 -15.34
CA LYS A 241 0.64 7.90 -16.14
C LYS A 241 1.57 7.16 -15.18
N THR A 242 1.52 5.84 -15.20
CA THR A 242 2.51 5.00 -14.54
C THR A 242 3.53 4.54 -15.56
N LYS A 243 4.82 4.62 -15.23
CA LYS A 243 5.89 4.07 -16.06
C LYS A 243 5.89 2.55 -15.91
N SER A 244 6.35 1.86 -16.95
CA SER A 244 6.71 0.45 -16.82
C SER A 244 7.85 0.31 -15.82
N ARG A 245 7.81 -0.75 -15.02
CA ARG A 245 8.76 -0.97 -13.93
C ARG A 245 8.99 -2.44 -13.67
N PHE A 246 10.19 -2.76 -13.24
CA PHE A 246 10.53 -4.03 -12.62
C PHE A 246 9.97 -4.06 -11.20
N VAL A 247 9.46 -5.22 -10.79
CA VAL A 247 8.87 -5.42 -9.47
C VAL A 247 9.49 -6.67 -8.85
N VAL A 248 10.17 -6.50 -7.72
CA VAL A 248 10.72 -7.58 -6.89
C VAL A 248 9.79 -7.80 -5.71
N THR A 249 9.34 -9.03 -5.49
CA THR A 249 8.38 -9.38 -4.42
C THR A 249 8.89 -10.55 -3.59
N LEU A 250 9.12 -10.31 -2.31
CA LEU A 250 9.41 -11.34 -1.32
C LEU A 250 8.15 -11.65 -0.51
N ASN A 251 7.62 -12.87 -0.63
CA ASN A 251 6.51 -13.34 0.20
C ASN A 251 7.05 -14.31 1.26
N SER A 252 7.23 -13.83 2.49
CA SER A 252 7.70 -14.65 3.61
C SER A 252 7.33 -14.00 4.94
N ARG A 253 6.62 -14.73 5.81
CA ARG A 253 6.23 -14.22 7.13
C ARG A 253 7.45 -13.82 7.95
N ASP A 254 8.44 -14.70 8.06
CA ASP A 254 9.60 -14.47 8.93
C ASP A 254 10.53 -13.39 8.40
N ALA A 255 10.88 -13.43 7.11
CA ALA A 255 11.76 -12.42 6.53
C ALA A 255 11.11 -11.02 6.60
N VAL A 256 9.84 -10.91 6.22
CA VAL A 256 9.14 -9.61 6.20
C VAL A 256 8.91 -9.10 7.62
N ARG A 257 8.70 -9.97 8.61
CA ARG A 257 8.66 -9.57 10.02
C ARG A 257 9.97 -8.93 10.46
N ILE A 258 11.10 -9.61 10.24
CA ILE A 258 12.43 -9.11 10.60
C ILE A 258 12.67 -7.75 9.92
N LEU A 259 12.47 -7.68 8.60
CA LEU A 259 12.67 -6.44 7.86
C LEU A 259 11.80 -5.29 8.40
N LYS A 260 10.54 -5.58 8.74
CA LYS A 260 9.61 -4.60 9.33
C LYS A 260 10.08 -4.12 10.70
N GLU A 261 10.56 -5.01 11.57
CA GLU A 261 11.06 -4.65 12.90
C GLU A 261 12.23 -3.67 12.80
N TYR A 262 13.23 -3.97 11.95
CA TYR A 262 14.39 -3.10 11.74
C TYR A 262 14.04 -1.78 11.02
N ALA A 263 13.01 -1.76 10.17
CA ALA A 263 12.54 -0.55 9.49
C ALA A 263 11.67 0.35 10.40
N ASN A 264 10.90 -0.24 11.32
CA ASN A 264 10.06 0.52 12.26
C ASN A 264 10.89 1.34 13.24
N ASP A 265 11.96 0.74 13.77
CA ASP A 265 12.94 1.46 14.56
C ASP A 265 14.34 1.24 14.00
N TYR A 266 14.82 2.19 13.21
CA TYR A 266 16.17 2.19 12.65
C TYR A 266 17.21 2.83 13.58
N SER A 267 16.92 3.04 14.87
CA SER A 267 17.89 3.57 15.84
C SER A 267 19.12 2.68 16.03
N TRP A 268 18.98 1.37 15.80
CA TRP A 268 20.07 0.38 15.90
C TRP A 268 21.27 0.74 15.02
N ILE A 269 21.08 1.49 13.93
CA ILE A 269 22.12 1.81 12.94
C ILE A 269 23.27 2.63 13.52
N PHE A 270 23.02 3.49 14.51
CA PHE A 270 24.03 4.39 15.06
C PHE A 270 25.16 3.65 15.76
N ASN A 271 24.87 2.49 16.35
CA ASN A 271 25.83 1.67 17.10
C ASN A 271 26.41 0.51 16.28
N GLN A 272 26.23 0.51 14.96
CA GLN A 272 26.75 -0.55 14.10
C GLN A 272 28.16 -0.24 13.57
N PRO A 273 28.91 -1.28 13.16
CA PRO A 273 30.15 -1.13 12.40
C PRO A 273 29.97 -0.31 11.11
N ARG A 274 31.09 0.21 10.60
CA ARG A 274 31.13 1.10 9.43
C ARG A 274 30.47 0.46 8.20
N GLU A 275 30.69 -0.83 7.99
CA GLU A 275 30.24 -1.59 6.83
C GLU A 275 28.71 -1.68 6.79
N ILE A 276 28.09 -1.91 7.96
CA ILE A 276 26.64 -1.95 8.13
C ILE A 276 26.02 -0.57 7.87
N LYS A 277 26.66 0.50 8.37
CA LYS A 277 26.26 1.89 8.11
C LYS A 277 26.31 2.21 6.62
N ILE A 278 27.39 1.82 5.94
CA ILE A 278 27.55 2.00 4.49
C ILE A 278 26.48 1.24 3.71
N ALA A 279 26.19 -0.01 4.08
CA ALA A 279 25.15 -0.79 3.42
C ALA A 279 23.76 -0.15 3.57
N PHE A 280 23.43 0.35 4.77
CA PHE A 280 22.19 1.11 4.99
C PHE A 280 22.12 2.40 4.17
N ILE A 281 23.21 3.20 4.16
CA ILE A 281 23.33 4.41 3.32
C ILE A 281 23.11 4.05 1.85
N LYS A 282 23.70 2.94 1.39
CA LYS A 282 23.58 2.45 0.02
C LYS A 282 22.14 2.10 -0.34
N GLY A 283 21.42 1.41 0.54
CA GLY A 283 20.00 1.07 0.33
C GLY A 283 19.11 2.30 0.15
N LEU A 284 19.29 3.31 1.01
CA LEU A 284 18.60 4.60 0.88
C LEU A 284 18.97 5.32 -0.42
N TRP A 285 20.27 5.32 -0.75
CA TRP A 285 20.80 6.00 -1.93
C TRP A 285 20.29 5.40 -3.25
N ASP A 286 20.29 4.07 -3.38
CA ASP A 286 19.87 3.44 -4.62
C ASP A 286 18.38 3.72 -4.91
N SER A 287 17.54 3.83 -3.88
CA SER A 287 16.15 4.30 -3.99
C SER A 287 16.04 5.78 -4.44
N GLU A 288 16.51 6.73 -3.64
CA GLU A 288 16.16 8.16 -3.84
C GLU A 288 17.33 9.07 -4.23
N GLY A 289 18.53 8.50 -4.39
CA GLY A 289 19.74 9.22 -4.73
C GLY A 289 19.72 9.82 -6.13
N THR A 290 20.26 11.03 -6.27
CA THR A 290 20.29 11.80 -7.52
C THR A 290 21.71 12.31 -7.80
N VAL A 291 22.15 12.09 -9.04
CA VAL A 291 23.42 12.61 -9.57
C VAL A 291 23.13 13.75 -10.54
N SER A 292 23.59 14.94 -10.17
CA SER A 292 23.58 16.16 -11.00
C SER A 292 24.96 16.82 -10.90
N ASN A 293 25.09 18.15 -10.85
CA ASN A 293 26.35 18.80 -10.43
C ASN A 293 26.72 18.48 -8.97
N ILE A 294 25.72 18.13 -8.16
CA ILE A 294 25.87 17.68 -6.78
C ILE A 294 25.43 16.22 -6.64
N ILE A 295 25.80 15.60 -5.53
CA ILE A 295 25.21 14.36 -5.03
C ILE A 295 24.15 14.74 -4.01
N SER A 296 22.93 14.26 -4.22
CA SER A 296 21.80 14.58 -3.34
C SER A 296 20.88 13.40 -3.16
N TRP A 297 20.39 13.21 -1.94
CA TRP A 297 19.34 12.26 -1.57
C TRP A 297 18.16 13.05 -0.98
N CYS A 298 16.92 12.68 -1.27
CA CYS A 298 15.74 13.47 -0.92
C CYS A 298 14.65 12.61 -0.30
N ASN A 299 14.13 13.02 0.86
CA ASN A 299 13.04 12.32 1.53
C ASN A 299 12.13 13.30 2.32
N SER A 300 10.92 12.88 2.65
CA SER A 300 9.95 13.65 3.45
C SER A 300 10.08 13.42 4.96
N ASP A 301 10.61 12.26 5.38
CA ASP A 301 10.83 11.95 6.79
C ASP A 301 12.03 12.73 7.34
N LYS A 302 11.75 13.71 8.21
CA LYS A 302 12.75 14.56 8.87
C LYS A 302 13.71 13.76 9.76
N LYS A 303 13.25 12.68 10.41
CA LYS A 303 14.09 11.82 11.26
C LYS A 303 15.08 11.07 10.37
N LEU A 304 14.61 10.52 9.26
CA LEU A 304 15.46 9.81 8.30
C LEU A 304 16.47 10.75 7.63
N VAL A 305 16.05 11.97 7.27
CA VAL A 305 16.92 13.02 6.71
C VAL A 305 18.07 13.38 7.64
N LYS A 306 17.78 13.57 8.94
CA LYS A 306 18.82 13.83 9.96
C LYS A 306 19.73 12.61 10.13
N THR A 307 19.14 11.41 10.19
CA THR A 307 19.87 10.15 10.31
C THR A 307 20.84 9.95 9.16
N TYR A 308 20.38 10.13 7.91
CA TYR A 308 21.22 10.00 6.73
C TYR A 308 22.39 10.98 6.73
N LYS A 309 22.16 12.26 7.09
CA LYS A 309 23.25 13.24 7.24
C LYS A 309 24.27 12.82 8.30
N ILE A 310 23.83 12.34 9.46
CA ILE A 310 24.72 11.89 10.54
C ILE A 310 25.57 10.70 10.06
N LEU A 311 24.94 9.71 9.43
CA LEU A 311 25.63 8.52 8.94
C LEU A 311 26.65 8.84 7.83
N LEU A 312 26.37 9.81 6.95
CA LEU A 312 27.36 10.28 5.97
C LEU A 312 28.62 10.83 6.64
N LEU A 313 28.47 11.59 7.73
CA LEU A 313 29.61 12.12 8.47
C LEU A 313 30.35 11.02 9.22
N ASP A 314 29.61 10.20 9.96
CA ASP A 314 30.15 9.17 10.85
C ASP A 314 30.83 8.01 10.09
N ALA A 315 30.20 7.49 9.02
CA ALA A 315 30.75 6.33 8.29
C ALA A 315 31.74 6.72 7.18
N LEU A 316 31.61 7.92 6.61
CA LEU A 316 32.34 8.33 5.40
C LEU A 316 33.14 9.63 5.55
N GLY A 317 33.03 10.35 6.67
CA GLY A 317 33.64 11.68 6.84
C GLY A 317 33.04 12.75 5.91
N ILE A 318 31.82 12.54 5.40
CA ILE A 318 31.17 13.43 4.44
C ILE A 318 30.27 14.44 5.16
N GLU A 319 30.70 15.69 5.15
CA GLU A 319 29.89 16.81 5.62
C GLU A 319 28.82 17.21 4.60
N ALA A 320 27.62 16.67 4.77
CA ALA A 320 26.46 17.01 3.93
C ALA A 320 25.65 18.20 4.49
N LYS A 321 25.02 18.95 3.58
CA LYS A 321 24.09 20.04 3.88
C LYS A 321 22.64 19.56 3.73
N ILE A 322 21.72 20.16 4.46
CA ILE A 322 20.26 19.92 4.33
C ILE A 322 19.61 21.17 3.74
N ARG A 323 18.70 20.99 2.78
CA ARG A 323 17.86 22.05 2.23
C ARG A 323 16.42 21.58 2.07
N LYS A 324 15.46 22.36 2.57
CA LYS A 324 14.03 22.12 2.32
C LYS A 324 13.64 22.60 0.91
N ARG A 325 12.86 21.81 0.17
CA ARG A 325 12.34 22.21 -1.14
C ARG A 325 11.15 23.16 -0.98
N LYS A 326 11.14 24.25 -1.77
CA LYS A 326 10.08 25.27 -1.70
C LYS A 326 8.70 24.66 -1.97
N GLY A 327 7.74 24.94 -1.10
CA GLY A 327 6.34 24.51 -1.27
C GLY A 327 6.08 23.01 -1.07
N ARG A 328 7.03 22.24 -0.53
CA ARG A 328 6.86 20.79 -0.25
C ARG A 328 7.50 20.43 1.09
N GLU A 329 6.91 19.47 1.80
CA GLU A 329 7.58 18.80 2.94
C GLU A 329 8.57 17.75 2.41
N LEU A 330 9.60 18.21 1.70
CA LEU A 330 10.67 17.40 1.13
C LEU A 330 12.02 18.06 1.39
N TYR A 331 13.02 17.27 1.77
CA TYR A 331 14.33 17.75 2.20
C TYR A 331 15.44 17.05 1.42
N ASP A 332 16.34 17.83 0.81
CA ASP A 332 17.54 17.33 0.17
C ASP A 332 18.69 17.28 1.18
N VAL A 333 19.35 16.12 1.31
CA VAL A 333 20.69 15.98 1.89
C VAL A 333 21.68 15.96 0.73
N TYR A 334 22.65 16.88 0.70
CA TYR A 334 23.53 17.01 -0.46
C TYR A 334 24.97 17.44 -0.13
N PHE A 335 25.89 17.09 -1.03
CA PHE A 335 27.29 17.50 -0.99
C PHE A 335 27.85 17.62 -2.41
N HIS A 336 28.91 18.43 -2.55
CA HIS A 336 29.45 18.80 -3.87
C HIS A 336 30.98 18.83 -3.94
N LYS A 337 31.71 18.74 -2.81
CA LYS A 337 33.18 18.69 -2.81
C LYS A 337 33.62 17.41 -3.51
N ALA A 338 34.56 17.48 -4.45
CA ALA A 338 34.91 16.29 -5.24
C ALA A 338 35.50 15.16 -4.39
N LYS A 339 36.31 15.47 -3.37
CA LYS A 339 36.78 14.47 -2.40
C LYS A 339 35.63 13.67 -1.75
N TYR A 340 34.52 14.33 -1.41
CA TYR A 340 33.34 13.67 -0.84
C TYR A 340 32.59 12.84 -1.89
N ILE A 341 32.48 13.35 -3.12
CA ILE A 341 31.85 12.60 -4.22
C ILE A 341 32.67 11.34 -4.56
N TYR A 342 34.00 11.47 -4.59
CA TYR A 342 34.92 10.37 -4.83
C TYR A 342 34.86 9.33 -3.71
N ALA A 343 34.95 9.76 -2.45
CA ALA A 343 34.79 8.88 -1.29
C ALA A 343 33.43 8.15 -1.30
N PHE A 344 32.34 8.86 -1.60
CA PHE A 344 31.02 8.25 -1.70
C PHE A 344 30.95 7.20 -2.82
N TYR A 345 31.47 7.53 -4.01
CA TYR A 345 31.51 6.60 -5.14
C TYR A 345 32.33 5.34 -4.81
N LYS A 346 33.50 5.52 -4.20
CA LYS A 346 34.42 4.42 -3.88
C LYS A 346 33.88 3.51 -2.77
N GLU A 347 33.33 4.10 -1.70
CA GLU A 347 32.96 3.35 -0.48
C GLU A 347 31.52 2.85 -0.51
N VAL A 348 30.56 3.65 -1.01
CA VAL A 348 29.14 3.27 -1.07
C VAL A 348 28.80 2.55 -2.38
N GLY A 349 29.43 2.97 -3.47
CA GLY A 349 29.14 2.45 -4.82
C GLY A 349 27.77 2.86 -5.35
N ILE A 350 27.63 2.92 -6.67
CA ILE A 350 26.36 3.21 -7.34
C ILE A 350 25.90 2.03 -8.16
N THR A 351 24.75 1.47 -7.78
CA THR A 351 24.18 0.29 -8.43
C THR A 351 23.60 0.66 -9.79
N ILE A 352 22.83 1.76 -9.84
CA ILE A 352 22.13 2.19 -11.06
C ILE A 352 23.12 2.75 -12.08
N GLU A 353 23.27 2.05 -13.20
CA GLU A 353 24.22 2.28 -14.28
C GLU A 353 24.16 3.70 -14.83
N ARG A 354 22.95 4.20 -15.12
CA ARG A 354 22.76 5.56 -15.64
C ARG A 354 23.16 6.66 -14.63
N LYS A 355 23.15 6.36 -13.33
CA LYS A 355 23.61 7.28 -12.27
C LYS A 355 25.13 7.14 -12.11
N ARG A 356 25.64 5.91 -12.16
CA ARG A 356 27.07 5.57 -12.07
C ARG A 356 27.90 6.24 -13.16
N LYS A 357 27.50 6.07 -14.43
CA LYS A 357 28.16 6.71 -15.59
C LYS A 357 28.34 8.22 -15.43
N LYS A 358 27.32 8.91 -14.91
CA LYS A 358 27.39 10.38 -14.67
C LYS A 358 28.44 10.76 -13.64
N ILE A 359 28.71 9.91 -12.65
CA ILE A 359 29.77 10.16 -11.68
C ILE A 359 31.13 9.81 -12.29
N GLU A 360 31.24 8.68 -12.96
CA GLU A 360 32.49 8.25 -13.60
C GLU A 360 32.99 9.27 -14.62
N ASP A 361 32.09 9.85 -15.42
CA ASP A 361 32.43 10.94 -16.34
C ASP A 361 32.98 12.17 -15.62
N LYS A 362 32.48 12.47 -14.41
CA LYS A 362 33.01 13.58 -13.60
C LYS A 362 34.37 13.25 -13.00
N ILE A 363 34.52 12.05 -12.44
CA ILE A 363 35.78 11.58 -11.86
C ILE A 363 36.87 11.61 -12.93
N LYS A 364 36.59 11.09 -14.13
CA LYS A 364 37.51 11.12 -15.27
C LYS A 364 37.93 12.56 -15.63
N LYS A 365 37.02 13.53 -15.60
CA LYS A 365 37.35 14.95 -15.84
C LYS A 365 38.25 15.52 -14.74
N TRP A 366 38.01 15.17 -13.48
CA TRP A 366 38.86 15.60 -12.36
C TRP A 366 40.25 15.00 -12.43
N GLU A 367 40.35 13.70 -12.72
CA GLU A 367 41.63 13.00 -12.91
C GLU A 367 42.42 13.60 -14.08
N ASN A 368 41.76 13.88 -15.21
CA ASN A 368 42.39 14.53 -16.35
C ASN A 368 42.90 15.94 -15.99
N SER A 369 42.12 16.69 -15.22
CA SER A 369 42.52 18.03 -14.74
C SER A 369 43.70 17.99 -13.78
N LEU A 370 43.76 16.97 -12.92
CA LEU A 370 44.87 16.77 -11.99
C LEU A 370 46.17 16.41 -12.72
N LYS A 371 46.09 15.51 -13.71
CA LYS A 371 47.24 15.17 -14.58
C LYS A 371 47.78 16.39 -15.30
N ALA A 372 46.88 17.17 -15.93
CA ALA A 372 47.25 18.39 -16.63
C ALA A 372 47.91 19.42 -15.71
N TYR A 373 47.46 19.53 -14.46
CA TYR A 373 48.06 20.45 -13.49
C TYR A 373 49.42 20.00 -12.96
N ASN A 374 49.61 18.70 -12.74
CA ASN A 374 50.91 18.17 -12.36
C ASN A 374 51.94 18.43 -13.46
N GLU A 375 51.57 18.21 -14.72
CA GLU A 375 52.43 18.55 -15.87
C GLU A 375 52.67 20.07 -15.98
N TYR A 376 51.64 20.89 -15.75
CA TYR A 376 51.80 22.35 -15.64
C TYR A 376 52.84 22.75 -14.59
N LEU A 377 52.81 22.16 -13.40
CA LEU A 377 53.79 22.41 -12.34
C LEU A 377 55.20 21.95 -12.73
N GLU A 378 55.34 20.81 -13.42
CA GLU A 378 56.62 20.34 -13.93
C GLU A 378 57.20 21.29 -14.99
N LEU A 379 56.38 21.75 -15.94
CA LEU A 379 56.81 22.68 -16.99
C LEU A 379 57.19 24.05 -16.40
N LEU A 380 56.47 24.53 -15.39
CA LEU A 380 56.85 25.72 -14.63
C LEU A 380 58.22 25.56 -13.97
N LYS A 381 58.47 24.42 -13.31
CA LYS A 381 59.78 24.12 -12.69
C LYS A 381 60.91 24.06 -13.71
N ARG A 382 60.62 23.65 -14.95
CA ARG A 382 61.57 23.64 -16.08
C ARG A 382 61.79 25.03 -16.72
N GLY A 383 61.17 26.08 -16.19
CA GLY A 383 61.36 27.45 -16.67
C GLY A 383 60.59 27.80 -17.96
N TRP A 384 59.56 27.03 -18.33
CA TRP A 384 58.74 27.36 -19.49
C TRP A 384 57.89 28.62 -19.24
N SER A 385 57.68 29.44 -20.28
CA SER A 385 56.80 30.61 -20.17
C SER A 385 55.33 30.19 -20.09
N LEU A 386 54.51 30.96 -19.36
CA LEU A 386 53.08 30.65 -19.16
C LEU A 386 52.33 30.41 -20.48
N LYS A 387 52.63 31.19 -21.53
CA LYS A 387 52.04 31.01 -22.86
C LYS A 387 52.36 29.64 -23.46
N LYS A 388 53.63 29.21 -23.41
CA LYS A 388 54.05 27.90 -23.93
C LYS A 388 53.43 26.75 -23.14
N ILE A 389 53.32 26.90 -21.81
CA ILE A 389 52.68 25.89 -20.97
C ILE A 389 51.18 25.79 -21.30
N GLU A 390 50.49 26.92 -21.47
CA GLU A 390 49.07 26.94 -21.85
C GLU A 390 48.82 26.27 -23.20
N GLU A 391 49.64 26.56 -24.21
CA GLU A 391 49.57 25.89 -25.53
C GLU A 391 49.75 24.37 -25.41
N GLU A 392 50.76 23.91 -24.66
CA GLU A 392 51.07 22.49 -24.50
C GLU A 392 49.99 21.73 -23.72
N ILE A 393 49.53 22.28 -22.60
CA ILE A 393 48.46 21.67 -21.79
C ILE A 393 47.14 21.66 -22.56
N ARG A 394 46.81 22.73 -23.29
CA ARG A 394 45.61 22.78 -24.12
C ARG A 394 45.67 21.76 -25.25
N ARG A 395 46.84 21.58 -25.89
CA ARG A 395 47.05 20.58 -26.94
C ARG A 395 46.88 19.15 -26.43
N LYS A 396 47.44 18.83 -25.25
CA LYS A 396 47.40 17.47 -24.68
C LYS A 396 46.07 17.12 -24.00
N TYR A 397 45.50 18.06 -23.25
CA TYR A 397 44.37 17.78 -22.34
C TYR A 397 43.09 18.54 -22.70
N GLY A 398 43.15 19.52 -23.60
CA GLY A 398 42.01 20.38 -23.94
C GLY A 398 41.64 21.38 -22.82
N ILE A 399 42.57 21.66 -21.88
CA ILE A 399 42.31 22.47 -20.69
C ILE A 399 43.02 23.82 -20.79
N TRP A 400 42.32 24.88 -20.39
CA TRP A 400 42.88 26.22 -20.26
C TRP A 400 43.55 26.38 -18.89
N THR A 401 44.77 26.91 -18.85
CA THR A 401 45.57 27.00 -17.62
C THR A 401 45.54 28.38 -16.96
N HIS A 402 44.92 29.38 -17.60
CA HIS A 402 44.90 30.76 -17.09
C HIS A 402 44.32 30.93 -15.69
N HIS A 403 43.31 30.14 -15.33
CA HIS A 403 42.73 30.13 -13.99
C HIS A 403 43.68 29.62 -12.90
N TRP A 404 44.68 28.80 -13.25
CA TRP A 404 45.60 28.21 -12.27
C TRP A 404 46.62 29.21 -11.74
N TYR A 405 47.01 30.21 -12.54
CA TYR A 405 47.94 31.25 -12.12
C TYR A 405 47.28 32.60 -11.84
N ARG A 406 46.15 32.95 -12.47
CA ARG A 406 45.44 34.21 -12.17
C ARG A 406 44.59 34.13 -10.92
N ASP A 407 43.87 33.02 -10.76
CA ASP A 407 42.82 32.91 -9.74
C ASP A 407 43.26 32.03 -8.56
N GLY A 408 44.52 31.54 -8.57
CA GLY A 408 45.03 30.57 -7.58
C GLY A 408 44.25 29.26 -7.51
N CYS A 409 43.42 28.98 -8.52
CA CYS A 409 42.48 27.87 -8.53
C CYS A 409 43.20 26.56 -8.84
N LYS A 410 43.62 25.83 -7.81
CA LYS A 410 44.18 24.48 -7.96
C LYS A 410 43.08 23.50 -8.43
N PRO A 411 43.39 22.48 -9.24
CA PRO A 411 42.46 21.41 -9.55
C PRO A 411 42.02 20.69 -8.28
N ILE A 412 40.86 20.06 -8.35
CA ILE A 412 40.27 19.42 -7.19
C ILE A 412 41.09 18.18 -6.81
N LEU A 413 41.63 18.18 -5.59
CA LEU A 413 42.28 17.02 -5.01
C LEU A 413 41.23 15.94 -4.72
N LEU A 414 41.50 14.73 -5.22
CA LEU A 414 40.68 13.54 -4.98
C LEU A 414 41.08 12.80 -3.69
N SER A 415 42.20 13.20 -3.08
CA SER A 415 42.72 12.70 -1.79
C SER A 415 42.08 13.38 -0.59
#